data_AF-A0A963KTB5-F1
#
_entry.id   AF-A0A963KTB5-F1
#
_cell.length_a   1.000
_cell.length_b   1.000
_cell.length_c   1.000
_cell.angle_alpha   90.00
_cell.angle_beta   90.00
_cell.angle_gamma   90.00
#
_symmetry.space_group_name_H-M   'P 1'
#
loop_
_entity.id
_entity.type
_entity.pdbx_description
1 polymer ?
#
loop_
_entity_poly.entity_id
_entity_poly.type
_entity_poly.pdbx_seq_one_letter_code
_entity_poly.pdbx_strand_id
1 'polypeptide(L)'
;RLRQFMCDNFFDVRTFGAVMSTGVNCGQVRGPVQLTFARSAEPIVPAELAITRMAATNEAERKQRTEGADEGDARTDNRTMGRKYIVPYGLYVAHGFISAKLAQRTGFDEGDLELLLTAMADMFEHDRSAARGEMTVRKLIIFKHANELGNAPAHTLFDRVRIARQFDGEAHTIDHRIDNLPPARDFSDYTITIDRAGLPDGVEIIERM
;
A
#
# COMPACT_ATOMS: atom_id res chain seq x y z
N ARG A 1 23.64 10.86 22.55
CA ARG A 1 24.68 10.05 21.87
C ARG A 1 24.06 8.78 21.28
N LEU A 2 23.45 7.88 22.05
CA LEU A 2 22.81 6.66 21.51
C LEU A 2 21.67 6.94 20.52
N ARG A 3 20.75 7.86 20.86
CA ARG A 3 19.67 8.26 19.93
C ARG A 3 20.21 8.75 18.57
N GLN A 4 21.24 9.59 18.60
CA GLN A 4 21.84 10.14 17.38
C GLN A 4 22.51 9.02 16.58
N PHE A 5 23.28 8.15 17.24
CA PHE A 5 23.87 6.97 16.60
C PHE A 5 22.82 6.11 15.91
N MET A 6 21.66 5.90 16.54
CA MET A 6 20.56 5.15 15.92
C MET A 6 20.02 5.87 14.66
N CYS A 7 19.79 7.18 14.72
CA CYS A 7 19.39 7.94 13.54
C CYS A 7 20.44 7.95 12.45
N ASP A 8 21.73 8.04 12.77
CA ASP A 8 22.80 8.13 11.76
C ASP A 8 22.98 6.81 11.00
N ASN A 9 22.75 5.67 11.67
CA ASN A 9 23.05 4.34 11.11
C ASN A 9 21.82 3.57 10.59
N PHE A 10 20.60 3.96 10.96
CA PHE A 10 19.39 3.21 10.61
C PHE A 10 18.37 4.11 9.88
N PHE A 11 18.13 3.81 8.61
CA PHE A 11 17.23 4.56 7.74
C PHE A 11 15.78 4.57 8.25
N ASP A 12 15.27 3.43 8.70
CA ASP A 12 13.90 3.28 9.23
C ASP A 12 13.69 4.11 10.49
N VAL A 13 14.66 4.09 11.42
CA VAL A 13 14.65 4.94 12.63
C VAL A 13 14.71 6.41 12.26
N ARG A 14 15.55 6.79 11.29
CA ARG A 14 15.69 8.17 10.82
C ARG A 14 14.45 8.70 10.11
N THR A 15 13.75 7.83 9.39
CA THR A 15 12.63 8.16 8.48
C THR A 15 11.26 8.07 9.17
N PHE A 16 10.98 6.97 9.86
CA PHE A 16 9.68 6.69 10.49
C PHE A 16 9.70 6.88 12.01
N GLY A 17 10.89 6.82 12.61
CA GLY A 17 11.06 6.88 14.05
C GLY A 17 10.99 5.51 14.72
N ALA A 18 11.34 5.47 16.00
CA ALA A 18 11.37 4.25 16.79
C ALA A 18 11.21 4.56 18.28
N VAL A 19 10.63 3.61 19.03
CA VAL A 19 10.62 3.61 20.49
C VAL A 19 11.70 2.65 20.97
N MET A 20 12.72 3.16 21.67
CA MET A 20 13.93 2.42 22.04
C MET A 20 14.12 2.41 23.56
N SER A 21 13.03 2.22 24.31
CA SER A 21 13.00 2.21 25.77
C SER A 21 13.17 0.79 26.35
N THR A 22 14.10 0.00 25.82
CA THR A 22 14.31 -1.40 26.22
C THR A 22 15.63 -1.57 26.96
N GLY A 23 15.60 -2.04 28.21
CA GLY A 23 16.81 -2.25 29.03
C GLY A 23 17.56 -0.92 29.26
N VAL A 24 18.53 -0.64 28.40
CA VAL A 24 19.20 0.67 28.34
C VAL A 24 18.33 1.64 27.53
N ASN A 25 17.69 2.57 28.23
CA ASN A 25 16.79 3.54 27.62
C ASN A 25 17.52 4.47 26.62
N CYS A 26 17.19 4.32 25.33
CA CYS A 26 17.70 5.17 24.24
C CYS A 26 16.68 6.23 23.79
N GLY A 27 15.54 6.32 24.48
CA GLY A 27 14.48 7.29 24.23
C GLY A 27 13.57 6.90 23.08
N GLN A 28 12.94 7.93 22.50
CA GLN A 28 12.05 7.80 21.35
C GLN A 28 12.44 8.80 20.26
N VAL A 29 12.23 8.40 19.02
CA VAL A 29 12.39 9.23 17.83
C VAL A 29 11.05 9.27 17.11
N ARG A 30 10.61 10.48 16.76
CA ARG A 30 9.50 10.68 15.83
C ARG A 30 10.11 11.01 14.47
N GLY A 31 9.94 10.12 13.50
CA GLY A 31 10.45 10.33 12.16
C GLY A 31 9.67 11.41 11.40
N PRO A 32 10.27 12.03 10.38
CA PRO A 32 9.60 13.02 9.54
C PRO A 32 8.46 12.45 8.69
N VAL A 33 8.51 11.17 8.34
CA VAL A 33 7.57 10.54 7.42
C VAL A 33 6.43 9.89 8.21
N GLN A 34 5.21 10.33 7.93
CA GLN A 34 3.99 9.77 8.49
C GLN A 34 3.08 9.32 7.34
N LEU A 35 2.76 8.04 7.29
CA LEU A 35 1.82 7.47 6.33
C LEU A 35 0.49 7.18 7.03
N THR A 36 -0.60 7.36 6.29
CA THR A 36 -1.95 7.07 6.77
C THR A 36 -2.48 5.78 6.14
N PHE A 37 -3.62 5.31 6.65
CA PHE A 37 -4.26 4.12 6.11
C PHE A 37 -4.67 4.35 4.66
N ALA A 38 -4.21 3.47 3.78
CA ALA A 38 -4.64 3.45 2.40
C ALA A 38 -6.11 3.01 2.35
N ARG A 39 -6.92 3.73 1.56
CA ARG A 39 -8.33 3.39 1.34
C ARG A 39 -8.57 3.13 -0.13
N SER A 40 -9.42 2.15 -0.44
CA SER A 40 -9.83 1.91 -1.82
C SER A 40 -10.70 3.07 -2.32
N ALA A 41 -10.55 3.43 -3.59
CA ALA A 41 -11.36 4.45 -4.25
C ALA A 41 -12.83 4.01 -4.31
N GLU A 42 -13.06 2.72 -4.58
CA GLU A 42 -14.37 2.08 -4.62
C GLU A 42 -14.50 1.01 -3.51
N PRO A 43 -15.73 0.65 -3.11
CA PRO A 43 -15.95 -0.53 -2.27
C PRO A 43 -15.38 -1.79 -2.90
N ILE A 44 -14.59 -2.54 -2.13
CA ILE A 44 -14.02 -3.82 -2.57
C ILE A 44 -14.82 -4.99 -1.99
N VAL A 45 -15.01 -6.03 -2.79
CA VAL A 45 -15.62 -7.29 -2.36
C VAL A 45 -14.57 -8.40 -2.44
N PRO A 46 -14.14 -8.96 -1.30
CA PRO A 46 -13.23 -10.11 -1.29
C PRO A 46 -13.90 -11.36 -1.87
N ALA A 47 -13.15 -12.13 -2.65
CA ALA A 47 -13.56 -13.44 -3.15
C ALA A 47 -12.84 -14.55 -2.37
N GLU A 48 -13.61 -15.56 -1.93
CA GLU A 48 -13.09 -16.76 -1.28
C GLU A 48 -12.87 -17.86 -2.32
N LEU A 49 -11.63 -18.32 -2.45
CA LEU A 49 -11.22 -19.40 -3.35
C LEU A 49 -10.87 -20.64 -2.53
N ALA A 50 -11.61 -21.72 -2.74
CA ALA A 50 -11.29 -23.01 -2.15
C ALA A 50 -10.09 -23.65 -2.89
N ILE A 51 -9.10 -24.13 -2.14
CA ILE A 51 -7.90 -24.78 -2.66
C ILE A 51 -7.66 -26.11 -1.94
N THR A 52 -6.94 -27.05 -2.56
CA THR A 52 -6.65 -28.36 -1.97
C THR A 52 -5.16 -28.61 -1.84
N ARG A 53 -4.70 -29.15 -0.71
CA ARG A 53 -3.31 -29.59 -0.52
C ARG A 53 -3.17 -31.09 -0.78
N MET A 54 -2.32 -31.43 -1.75
CA MET A 54 -2.06 -32.82 -2.14
C MET A 54 -1.21 -33.58 -1.12
N ALA A 55 -0.18 -32.97 -0.54
CA ALA A 55 0.67 -33.66 0.43
C ALA A 55 0.02 -33.72 1.82
N ALA A 56 0.15 -34.86 2.50
CA ALA A 56 -0.11 -34.98 3.93
C ALA A 56 1.05 -34.38 4.73
N THR A 57 0.75 -33.71 5.83
CA THR A 57 1.74 -33.06 6.72
C THR A 57 2.04 -33.86 7.98
N ASN A 58 1.24 -34.89 8.27
CA ASN A 58 1.47 -35.78 9.41
C ASN A 58 1.02 -37.21 9.09
N GLU A 59 1.40 -38.15 9.96
CA GLU A 59 1.09 -39.57 9.78
C GLU A 59 -0.41 -39.86 9.83
N ALA A 60 -1.18 -39.08 10.60
CA ALA A 60 -2.63 -39.23 10.71
C ALA A 60 -3.34 -38.89 9.39
N GLU A 61 -2.98 -37.77 8.75
CA GLU A 61 -3.47 -37.39 7.43
C GLU A 61 -3.03 -38.39 6.36
N ARG A 62 -1.82 -38.96 6.50
CA ARG A 62 -1.36 -40.01 5.57
C ARG A 62 -2.23 -41.26 5.68
N LYS A 63 -2.49 -41.74 6.90
CA LYS A 63 -3.33 -42.93 7.14
C LYS A 63 -4.77 -42.73 6.67
N GLN A 64 -5.38 -41.59 7.00
CA GLN A 64 -6.75 -41.27 6.56
C GLN A 64 -6.91 -41.24 5.03
N ARG A 65 -5.85 -40.88 4.30
CA ARG A 65 -5.85 -40.91 2.83
C ARG A 65 -5.69 -42.33 2.28
N THR A 66 -4.83 -43.15 2.88
CA THR A 66 -4.66 -44.55 2.47
C THR A 66 -5.89 -45.40 2.78
N GLU A 67 -6.59 -45.11 3.88
CA GLU A 67 -7.77 -45.85 4.34
C GLU A 67 -9.08 -45.37 3.70
N GLY A 68 -9.14 -44.13 3.18
CA GLY A 68 -10.31 -43.56 2.51
C GLY A 68 -10.32 -43.67 0.98
N ALA A 69 -9.28 -44.27 0.39
CA ALA A 69 -9.17 -44.48 -1.06
C ALA A 69 -9.88 -45.77 -1.46
N ASP A 70 -11.20 -45.74 -1.68
CA ASP A 70 -11.88 -46.82 -2.39
C ASP A 70 -11.31 -46.95 -3.82
N GLU A 71 -10.91 -48.17 -4.22
CA GLU A 71 -10.14 -48.51 -5.43
C GLU A 71 -10.80 -48.14 -6.79
N GLY A 72 -11.86 -47.34 -6.81
CA GLY A 72 -12.59 -46.98 -8.04
C GLY A 72 -13.11 -45.54 -8.13
N ASP A 73 -13.04 -44.73 -7.07
CA ASP A 73 -13.57 -43.36 -7.10
C ASP A 73 -12.54 -42.33 -6.64
N ALA A 74 -11.86 -41.71 -7.60
CA ALA A 74 -10.87 -40.67 -7.37
C ALA A 74 -11.43 -39.38 -6.70
N ARG A 75 -12.74 -39.34 -6.41
CA ARG A 75 -13.42 -38.21 -5.74
C ARG A 75 -13.40 -38.28 -4.21
N THR A 76 -13.05 -39.43 -3.62
CA THR A 76 -13.06 -39.66 -2.17
C THR A 76 -11.69 -39.44 -1.50
N ASP A 77 -10.74 -38.83 -2.20
CA ASP A 77 -9.43 -38.50 -1.64
C ASP A 77 -9.60 -37.42 -0.55
N ASN A 78 -9.37 -37.80 0.72
CA ASN A 78 -9.51 -36.95 1.90
C ASN A 78 -8.41 -35.87 1.94
N ARG A 79 -8.50 -34.91 1.01
CA ARG A 79 -7.56 -33.81 0.83
C ARG A 79 -7.89 -32.69 1.80
N THR A 80 -6.85 -32.17 2.45
CA THR A 80 -6.94 -30.98 3.29
C THR A 80 -7.37 -29.80 2.40
N MET A 81 -8.55 -29.23 2.69
CA MET A 81 -9.07 -28.04 2.02
C MET A 81 -8.55 -26.78 2.71
N GLY A 82 -8.01 -25.86 1.91
CA GLY A 82 -7.63 -24.51 2.32
C GLY A 82 -8.53 -23.47 1.69
N ARG A 83 -8.43 -22.24 2.18
CA ARG A 83 -9.17 -21.08 1.67
C ARG A 83 -8.19 -19.95 1.38
N LYS A 84 -8.36 -19.29 0.23
CA LYS A 84 -7.58 -18.12 -0.15
C LYS A 84 -8.54 -16.97 -0.43
N TYR A 85 -8.36 -15.86 0.28
CA TYR A 85 -9.12 -14.65 0.04
C TYR A 85 -8.33 -13.75 -0.90
N ILE A 86 -8.98 -13.28 -1.96
CA ILE A 86 -8.40 -12.32 -2.91
C ILE A 86 -9.31 -11.12 -3.07
N VAL A 87 -8.73 -10.00 -3.48
CA VAL A 87 -9.49 -8.87 -4.03
C VAL A 87 -9.32 -8.93 -5.54
N PRO A 88 -10.40 -9.11 -6.34
CA PRO A 88 -10.27 -9.21 -7.80
C PRO A 88 -9.60 -7.99 -8.43
N TYR A 89 -9.94 -6.80 -7.93
CA TYR A 89 -9.25 -5.54 -8.24
C TYR A 89 -9.56 -4.50 -7.17
N GLY A 90 -8.61 -3.59 -6.91
CA GLY A 90 -8.84 -2.43 -6.06
C GLY A 90 -7.77 -1.36 -6.30
N LEU A 91 -8.21 -0.12 -6.53
CA LEU A 91 -7.33 1.04 -6.58
C LEU A 91 -7.26 1.67 -5.19
N TYR A 92 -6.10 1.64 -4.55
CA TYR A 92 -5.89 2.18 -3.21
C TYR A 92 -5.14 3.51 -3.25
N VAL A 93 -5.59 4.45 -2.43
CA VAL A 93 -4.96 5.75 -2.23
C VAL A 93 -4.43 5.83 -0.81
N ALA A 94 -3.13 6.10 -0.68
CA ALA A 94 -2.49 6.38 0.59
C ALA A 94 -2.05 7.85 0.63
N HIS A 95 -2.26 8.52 1.76
CA HIS A 95 -1.73 9.86 1.99
C HIS A 95 -0.51 9.79 2.90
N GLY A 96 0.53 10.53 2.52
CA GLY A 96 1.78 10.65 3.27
C GLY A 96 2.10 12.11 3.59
N PHE A 97 2.85 12.32 4.68
CA PHE A 97 3.27 13.62 5.16
C PHE A 97 4.75 13.56 5.54
N ILE A 98 5.54 14.52 5.09
CA ILE A 98 6.97 14.63 5.41
C ILE A 98 7.22 15.98 6.08
N SER A 99 7.58 15.96 7.36
CA SER A 99 7.83 17.19 8.13
C SER A 99 9.31 17.58 8.13
N ALA A 100 9.63 18.71 7.50
CA ALA A 100 11.00 19.26 7.49
C ALA A 100 11.54 19.52 8.91
N LYS A 101 10.70 19.98 9.85
CA LYS A 101 11.10 20.20 11.25
C LYS A 101 11.46 18.93 12.01
N LEU A 102 10.84 17.81 11.67
CA LEU A 102 11.21 16.51 12.24
C LEU A 102 12.47 15.96 11.56
N ALA A 103 12.61 16.17 10.24
CA ALA A 103 13.79 15.78 9.49
C ALA A 103 15.07 16.44 10.05
N GLN A 104 15.01 17.73 10.36
CA GLN A 104 16.09 18.47 11.04
C GLN A 104 16.52 17.85 12.39
N ARG A 105 15.63 17.13 13.08
CA ARG A 105 15.92 16.49 14.37
C ARG A 105 16.50 15.08 14.22
N THR A 106 16.20 14.41 13.12
CA THR A 106 16.66 13.04 12.85
C THR A 106 17.86 12.99 11.91
N GLY A 107 18.16 14.09 11.21
CA GLY A 107 19.20 14.11 10.17
C GLY A 107 18.73 13.53 8.85
N PHE A 108 17.42 13.35 8.66
CA PHE A 108 16.85 12.92 7.38
C PHE A 108 17.09 13.99 6.31
N ASP A 109 17.73 13.61 5.21
CA ASP A 109 18.17 14.53 4.17
C ASP A 109 17.50 14.27 2.81
N GLU A 110 17.94 14.99 1.77
CA GLU A 110 17.41 14.82 0.41
C GLU A 110 17.76 13.46 -0.19
N GLY A 111 18.88 12.86 0.19
CA GLY A 111 19.27 11.52 -0.26
C GLY A 111 18.33 10.45 0.31
N ASP A 112 17.97 10.58 1.58
CA ASP A 112 16.95 9.73 2.21
C ASP A 112 15.56 9.94 1.58
N LEU A 113 15.21 11.18 1.23
CA LEU A 113 13.96 11.48 0.53
C LEU A 113 13.91 10.78 -0.84
N GLU A 114 14.95 10.90 -1.64
CA GLU A 114 15.02 10.26 -2.95
C GLU A 114 14.99 8.73 -2.84
N LEU A 115 15.69 8.18 -1.84
CA LEU A 115 15.63 6.74 -1.55
C LEU A 115 14.21 6.31 -1.17
N LEU A 116 13.52 7.06 -0.31
CA LEU A 116 12.14 6.79 0.07
C LEU A 116 11.21 6.83 -1.14
N LEU A 117 11.30 7.86 -1.98
CA LEU A 117 10.45 8.00 -3.16
C LEU A 117 10.68 6.87 -4.16
N THR A 118 11.94 6.45 -4.34
CA THR A 118 12.30 5.29 -5.18
C THR A 118 11.74 4.00 -4.57
N ALA A 119 11.91 3.79 -3.27
CA ALA A 119 11.37 2.63 -2.57
C ALA A 119 9.83 2.59 -2.61
N MET A 120 9.15 3.73 -2.57
CA MET A 120 7.70 3.82 -2.74
C MET A 120 7.28 3.46 -4.17
N ALA A 121 8.02 3.96 -5.17
CA ALA A 121 7.82 3.63 -6.57
C ALA A 121 7.92 2.10 -6.82
N ASP A 122 8.97 1.47 -6.30
CA ASP A 122 9.27 0.05 -6.53
C ASP A 122 8.74 -0.88 -5.42
N MET A 123 7.88 -0.36 -4.53
CA MET A 123 7.50 -1.00 -3.26
C MET A 123 7.00 -2.44 -3.39
N PHE A 124 6.34 -2.76 -4.50
CA PHE A 124 5.74 -4.08 -4.74
C PHE A 124 6.54 -4.94 -5.72
N GLU A 125 7.54 -4.40 -6.41
CA GLU A 125 8.30 -5.16 -7.41
C GLU A 125 9.17 -6.25 -6.79
N HIS A 126 9.60 -6.03 -5.54
CA HIS A 126 10.37 -7.00 -4.76
C HIS A 126 9.54 -7.78 -3.72
N ASP A 127 8.22 -7.57 -3.66
CA ASP A 127 7.34 -8.17 -2.63
C ASP A 127 6.22 -9.02 -3.24
N ARG A 128 6.62 -9.93 -4.15
CA ARG A 128 5.72 -10.88 -4.81
C ARG A 128 5.51 -12.10 -3.93
N SER A 129 4.27 -12.52 -3.75
CA SER A 129 3.93 -13.75 -3.06
C SER A 129 2.62 -14.35 -3.54
N ALA A 130 2.38 -15.62 -3.23
CA ALA A 130 1.12 -16.29 -3.55
C ALA A 130 -0.09 -15.56 -2.96
N ALA A 131 0.03 -14.88 -1.82
CA ALA A 131 -1.08 -14.16 -1.19
C ALA A 131 -1.34 -12.79 -1.83
N ARG A 132 -0.30 -12.08 -2.25
CA ARG A 132 -0.40 -10.69 -2.74
C ARG A 132 -0.79 -10.60 -4.22
N GLY A 133 -0.41 -11.60 -5.02
CA GLY A 133 -0.66 -11.56 -6.46
C GLY A 133 0.09 -10.40 -7.13
N GLU A 134 -0.62 -9.62 -7.94
CA GLU A 134 -0.07 -8.47 -8.65
C GLU A 134 -0.48 -7.16 -7.97
N MET A 135 0.47 -6.57 -7.24
CA MET A 135 0.37 -5.23 -6.68
C MET A 135 1.41 -4.35 -7.38
N THR A 136 1.01 -3.14 -7.76
CA THR A 136 1.89 -2.19 -8.47
C THR A 136 1.49 -0.77 -8.07
N VAL A 137 2.49 0.09 -7.88
CA VAL A 137 2.24 1.52 -7.67
C VAL A 137 1.91 2.16 -9.00
N ARG A 138 0.70 2.73 -9.10
CA ARG A 138 0.21 3.32 -10.37
C ARG A 138 0.65 4.75 -10.57
N LYS A 139 0.59 5.57 -9.51
CA LYS A 139 1.01 6.97 -9.51
C LYS A 139 1.53 7.37 -8.13
N LEU A 140 2.59 8.17 -8.10
CA LEU A 140 3.12 8.83 -6.92
C LEU A 140 3.10 10.35 -7.14
N ILE A 141 2.22 11.04 -6.41
CA ILE A 141 1.98 12.48 -6.56
C ILE A 141 2.53 13.18 -5.32
N ILE A 142 3.45 14.12 -5.53
CA ILE A 142 4.20 14.80 -4.48
C ILE A 142 3.82 16.28 -4.52
N PHE A 143 3.41 16.80 -3.36
CA PHE A 143 3.19 18.23 -3.15
C PHE A 143 4.37 18.80 -2.36
N LYS A 144 5.29 19.47 -3.05
CA LYS A 144 6.47 20.09 -2.43
C LYS A 144 6.13 21.52 -2.02
N HIS A 145 6.37 21.84 -0.75
CA HIS A 145 6.18 23.19 -0.22
C HIS A 145 7.52 23.95 -0.20
N ALA A 146 7.50 25.25 -0.51
CA ALA A 146 8.66 26.13 -0.46
C ALA A 146 9.11 26.44 0.98
N ASN A 147 8.19 26.37 1.94
CA ASN A 147 8.46 26.60 3.37
C ASN A 147 8.43 25.29 4.17
N GLU A 148 9.34 25.16 5.13
CA GLU A 148 9.47 24.04 6.07
C GLU A 148 8.20 23.78 6.92
N LEU A 149 7.37 24.79 7.12
CA LEU A 149 6.09 24.67 7.85
C LEU A 149 4.90 24.37 6.93
N GLY A 150 5.08 24.42 5.61
CA GLY A 150 4.02 24.29 4.61
C GLY A 150 3.50 25.63 4.08
N ASN A 151 3.01 25.60 2.84
CA ASN A 151 2.41 26.73 2.11
C ASN A 151 0.89 26.60 1.95
N ALA A 152 0.34 25.39 2.08
CA ALA A 152 -1.07 25.11 1.88
C ALA A 152 -1.54 23.97 2.79
N PRO A 153 -2.82 23.93 3.19
CA PRO A 153 -3.38 22.81 3.95
C PRO A 153 -3.38 21.52 3.15
N ALA A 154 -2.96 20.41 3.76
CA ALA A 154 -2.82 19.13 3.06
C ALA A 154 -4.12 18.61 2.42
N HIS A 155 -5.28 18.78 3.08
CA HIS A 155 -6.57 18.33 2.52
C HIS A 155 -6.87 19.02 1.18
N THR A 156 -6.62 20.33 1.07
CA THR A 156 -6.82 21.08 -0.18
C THR A 156 -5.90 20.63 -1.32
N LEU A 157 -4.76 20.03 -0.98
CA LEU A 157 -3.84 19.47 -1.97
C LEU A 157 -4.27 18.07 -2.40
N PHE A 158 -4.67 17.22 -1.45
CA PHE A 158 -5.17 15.89 -1.76
C PHE A 158 -6.48 15.94 -2.57
N ASP A 159 -7.38 16.87 -2.29
CA ASP A 159 -8.64 17.06 -3.04
C ASP A 159 -8.42 17.48 -4.50
N ARG A 160 -7.19 17.90 -4.87
CA ARG A 160 -6.82 18.17 -6.28
C ARG A 160 -6.62 16.90 -7.07
N VAL A 161 -6.37 15.77 -6.42
CA VAL A 161 -6.25 14.47 -7.09
C VAL A 161 -7.65 13.86 -7.15
N ARG A 162 -8.24 13.88 -8.34
CA ARG A 162 -9.58 13.34 -8.58
C ARG A 162 -9.48 12.02 -9.32
N ILE A 163 -10.17 11.02 -8.78
CA ILE A 163 -10.27 9.68 -9.38
C ILE A 163 -11.70 9.51 -9.89
N ALA A 164 -11.81 9.12 -11.15
CA ALA A 164 -13.08 8.84 -11.81
C ALA A 164 -13.07 7.42 -12.38
N ARG A 165 -14.26 6.82 -12.46
CA ARG A 165 -14.51 5.54 -13.11
C ARG A 165 -14.59 5.75 -14.61
N GLN A 166 -13.75 5.10 -15.39
CA GLN A 166 -13.79 5.13 -16.85
C GLN A 166 -14.64 3.94 -17.34
N PHE A 167 -15.73 4.22 -18.07
CA PHE A 167 -16.57 3.19 -18.67
C PHE A 167 -17.21 3.70 -19.97
N ASP A 168 -17.22 2.87 -21.01
CA ASP A 168 -17.81 3.18 -22.32
C ASP A 168 -17.37 4.54 -22.92
N GLY A 169 -16.10 4.90 -22.71
CA GLY A 169 -15.52 6.16 -23.20
C GLY A 169 -15.83 7.39 -22.34
N GLU A 170 -16.64 7.25 -21.28
CA GLU A 170 -17.01 8.35 -20.38
C GLU A 170 -16.37 8.19 -18.99
N ALA A 171 -16.12 9.34 -18.34
CA ALA A 171 -15.61 9.40 -16.98
C ALA A 171 -16.77 9.69 -16.01
N HIS A 172 -17.03 8.76 -15.11
CA HIS A 172 -18.08 8.84 -14.10
C HIS A 172 -17.46 9.18 -12.73
N THR A 173 -18.12 10.08 -11.98
CA THR A 173 -17.74 10.32 -10.59
C THR A 173 -17.99 9.06 -9.76
N ILE A 174 -17.04 8.72 -8.89
CA ILE A 174 -17.17 7.58 -7.98
C ILE A 174 -18.15 7.95 -6.87
N ASP A 175 -19.40 7.55 -7.04
CA ASP A 175 -20.49 7.70 -6.08
C ASP A 175 -21.42 6.47 -6.11
N HIS A 176 -22.54 6.51 -5.38
CA HIS A 176 -23.53 5.43 -5.33
C HIS A 176 -24.16 5.05 -6.70
N ARG A 177 -23.97 5.86 -7.75
CA ARG A 177 -24.56 5.59 -9.08
C ARG A 177 -23.73 4.64 -9.92
N ILE A 178 -22.46 4.40 -9.54
CA ILE A 178 -21.59 3.46 -10.24
C ILE A 178 -21.96 1.99 -9.98
N ASP A 179 -22.88 1.71 -9.04
CA ASP A 179 -23.33 0.35 -8.71
C ASP A 179 -23.97 -0.39 -9.91
N ASN A 180 -24.42 0.35 -10.93
CA ASN A 180 -24.93 -0.21 -12.19
C ASN A 180 -23.84 -0.52 -13.23
N LEU A 181 -22.60 -0.10 -12.98
CA LEU A 181 -21.46 -0.37 -13.86
C LEU A 181 -20.86 -1.74 -13.53
N PRO A 182 -20.24 -2.42 -14.53
CA PRO A 182 -19.50 -3.63 -14.23
C PRO A 182 -18.35 -3.33 -13.26
N PRO A 183 -18.06 -4.24 -12.32
CA PRO A 183 -17.00 -4.05 -11.35
C PRO A 183 -15.65 -3.77 -12.00
N ALA A 184 -14.87 -2.90 -11.37
CA ALA A 184 -13.47 -2.65 -11.73
C ALA A 184 -12.65 -3.93 -11.85
N ARG A 185 -11.89 -4.07 -12.94
CA ARG A 185 -10.97 -5.20 -13.15
C ARG A 185 -9.60 -4.79 -13.64
N ASP A 186 -9.44 -3.56 -14.12
CA ASP A 186 -8.16 -3.06 -14.59
C ASP A 186 -7.93 -1.59 -14.19
N PHE A 187 -6.68 -1.13 -14.29
CA PHE A 187 -6.35 0.28 -14.06
C PHE A 187 -6.93 1.20 -15.13
N SER A 188 -7.07 0.72 -16.36
CA SER A 188 -7.70 1.45 -17.47
C SER A 188 -9.17 1.79 -17.23
N ASP A 189 -9.82 1.11 -16.29
CA ASP A 189 -11.17 1.46 -15.86
C ASP A 189 -11.19 2.67 -14.88
N TYR A 190 -10.04 3.29 -14.61
CA TYR A 190 -9.92 4.48 -13.79
C TYR A 190 -9.17 5.58 -14.53
N THR A 191 -9.63 6.81 -14.34
CA THR A 191 -8.93 8.01 -14.79
C THR A 191 -8.54 8.84 -13.58
N ILE A 192 -7.26 9.16 -13.47
CA ILE A 192 -6.73 10.03 -12.42
C ILE A 192 -6.42 11.39 -13.04
N THR A 193 -7.02 12.44 -12.50
CA THR A 193 -6.79 13.84 -12.91
C THR A 193 -6.25 14.64 -11.74
N ILE A 194 -5.33 15.58 -12.04
CA ILE A 194 -4.73 16.45 -11.04
C ILE A 194 -5.07 17.89 -11.39
N ASP A 195 -5.80 18.57 -10.51
CA ASP A 195 -6.15 19.97 -10.67
C ASP A 195 -4.94 20.87 -10.38
N ARG A 196 -4.26 21.24 -11.46
CA ARG A 196 -3.11 22.16 -11.46
C ARG A 196 -3.53 23.64 -11.53
N ALA A 197 -4.80 23.95 -11.77
CA ALA A 197 -5.28 25.32 -11.85
C ALA A 197 -5.37 25.94 -10.44
N GLY A 198 -4.97 27.21 -10.32
CA GLY A 198 -5.01 27.93 -9.04
C GLY A 198 -4.23 27.24 -7.93
N LEU A 199 -3.08 26.64 -8.24
CA LEU A 199 -2.19 26.04 -7.25
C LEU A 199 -1.70 27.15 -6.28
N PRO A 200 -1.73 26.94 -4.94
CA PRO A 200 -1.28 27.95 -4.00
C PRO A 200 0.20 28.30 -4.20
N ASP A 201 0.53 29.57 -3.98
CA ASP A 201 1.90 30.05 -4.14
C ASP A 201 2.89 29.29 -3.24
N GLY A 202 4.00 28.85 -3.83
CA GLY A 202 5.02 28.08 -3.14
C GLY A 202 4.66 26.61 -2.93
N VAL A 203 3.70 26.07 -3.68
CA VAL A 203 3.50 24.62 -3.84
C VAL A 203 3.89 24.20 -5.25
N GLU A 204 4.63 23.11 -5.35
CA GLU A 204 4.99 22.44 -6.60
C GLU A 204 4.39 21.03 -6.61
N ILE A 205 3.81 20.63 -7.75
CA ILE A 205 3.29 19.26 -7.95
C ILE A 205 4.29 18.49 -8.81
N ILE A 206 4.90 17.47 -8.23
CA ILE A 206 5.81 16.54 -8.89
C ILE A 206 5.10 15.20 -9.03
N GLU A 207 5.04 14.67 -10.24
CA GLU A 207 4.51 13.33 -10.51
C GLU A 207 5.68 12.38 -10.76
N ARG A 208 5.62 11.20 -10.14
CA ARG A 208 6.47 10.04 -10.45
C ARG A 208 5.54 8.86 -10.73
N MET A 209 5.75 8.19 -11.87
CA MET A 209 4.85 7.19 -12.46
C MET A 209 3.45 7.72 -12.88
#